data_AF-M3I5M2-F1
#
_entry.id   AF-M3I5M2-F1
#
_cell.length_a   1.000
_cell.length_b   1.000
_cell.length_c   1.000
_cell.angle_alpha   90.00
_cell.angle_beta   90.00
_cell.angle_gamma   90.00
#
_symmetry.space_group_name_H-M   'P 1'
#
loop_
_entity.id
_entity.type
_entity.pdbx_description
1 polymer ?
#
loop_
_entity_poly.entity_id
_entity_poly.type
_entity_poly.pdbx_seq_one_letter_code
_entity_poly.pdbx_strand_id
1 'polypeptide(L)'
;MKSEDKVLLVKYTTRRFFKTIYSLPFRLEGKHPYEKDEWIEELFEDSRIVPNFLQTKHSITNHRIRLKFCDLYEKNISKVEKNLKKNKHIEFKWVPESELKEEFPSSISGKLIKLRNKNKKQPELPVGKL
;
A
#
# COMPACT_ATOMS: atom_id res chain seq x y z
N MET A 1 -3.22 1.79 -0.16
CA MET A 1 -4.67 1.68 -0.39
C MET A 1 -5.15 3.00 -0.90
N LYS A 2 -6.03 3.04 -1.90
CA LYS A 2 -6.50 4.27 -2.53
C LYS A 2 -7.97 4.53 -2.17
N SER A 3 -8.32 5.77 -1.84
CA SER A 3 -9.70 6.25 -1.73
C SER A 3 -9.76 7.68 -2.24
N GLU A 4 -10.67 7.99 -3.17
CA GLU A 4 -10.86 9.35 -3.72
C GLU A 4 -9.54 10.09 -4.03
N ASP A 5 -8.66 9.45 -4.81
CA ASP A 5 -7.33 9.99 -5.18
C ASP A 5 -6.32 10.21 -4.04
N LYS A 6 -6.67 9.81 -2.82
CA LYS A 6 -5.75 9.74 -1.67
C LYS A 6 -5.25 8.33 -1.45
N VAL A 7 -4.03 8.22 -0.94
CA VAL A 7 -3.37 6.96 -0.63
C VAL A 7 -3.03 6.89 0.84
N LEU A 8 -3.45 5.81 1.49
CA LEU A 8 -3.09 5.50 2.86
C LEU A 8 -1.60 5.14 2.95
N LEU A 9 -0.89 5.91 3.76
CA LEU A 9 0.47 5.66 4.20
C LEU A 9 0.49 5.30 5.68
N VAL A 10 1.35 4.35 6.04
CA VAL A 10 1.60 3.89 7.41
C VAL A 10 3.08 3.91 7.74
N LYS A 11 3.40 4.27 8.97
CA LYS A 11 4.76 4.32 9.51
C LYS A 11 4.79 3.60 10.86
N TYR A 12 5.75 2.71 11.03
CA TYR A 12 5.88 1.89 12.23
C TYR A 12 6.91 2.50 13.17
N THR A 13 6.49 3.06 14.30
CA THR A 13 7.39 3.79 15.22
C THR A 13 8.39 2.90 15.95
N THR A 14 8.13 1.58 16.00
CA THR A 14 8.94 0.58 16.72
C THR A 14 9.85 -0.25 15.81
N ARG A 15 9.58 -0.28 14.50
CA ARG A 15 10.33 -1.14 13.56
C ARG A 15 11.53 -0.39 13.00
N ARG A 16 12.76 -0.82 13.36
CA ARG A 16 14.02 -0.16 12.93
C ARG A 16 14.05 0.30 11.47
N PHE A 17 13.61 -0.54 10.52
CA PHE A 17 13.64 -0.19 9.08
C PHE A 17 12.52 0.77 8.64
N PHE A 18 11.42 0.84 9.39
CA PHE A 18 10.22 1.60 9.03
C PHE A 18 9.93 2.76 9.99
N LYS A 19 10.79 2.96 11.00
CA LYS A 19 10.66 4.01 12.00
C LYS A 19 10.81 5.41 11.43
N THR A 20 11.53 5.55 10.32
CA THR A 20 11.86 6.84 9.71
C THR A 20 11.08 7.13 8.43
N ILE A 21 10.32 6.16 7.90
CA ILE A 21 9.68 6.28 6.60
C ILE A 21 8.19 5.96 6.66
N TYR A 22 7.40 6.68 5.88
CA TYR A 22 6.07 6.25 5.53
C TYR A 22 6.12 5.19 4.44
N SER A 23 5.23 4.22 4.53
CA SER A 23 5.14 3.07 3.64
C SER A 23 3.69 2.78 3.26
N LEU A 24 3.45 2.03 2.18
CA LEU A 24 2.12 1.45 1.99
C LEU A 24 1.91 0.35 3.02
N PRO A 25 0.65 0.02 3.39
CA PRO A 25 0.36 -1.21 4.10
C PRO A 25 1.06 -2.41 3.45
N PHE A 26 1.84 -3.14 4.23
CA PHE A 26 2.70 -4.22 3.75
C PHE A 26 2.63 -5.43 4.66
N ARG A 27 2.79 -6.61 4.06
CA ARG A 27 2.97 -7.87 4.77
C ARG A 27 4.44 -8.29 4.66
N LEU A 28 5.03 -8.71 5.77
CA LEU A 28 6.39 -9.24 5.76
C LEU A 28 6.38 -10.68 5.20
N GLU A 29 7.42 -11.04 4.44
CA GLU A 29 7.60 -12.40 3.93
C GLU A 29 8.91 -13.04 4.43
N GLY A 30 8.86 -14.35 4.70
CA GLY A 30 10.04 -15.13 5.08
C GLY A 30 10.50 -14.87 6.51
N LYS A 31 11.78 -15.13 6.80
CA LYS A 31 12.35 -14.88 8.12
C LYS A 31 12.59 -13.38 8.32
N HIS A 32 11.97 -12.81 9.34
CA HIS A 32 12.11 -11.41 9.72
C HIS A 32 12.03 -11.24 11.25
N PRO A 33 12.64 -10.20 11.81
CA PRO A 33 12.71 -10.00 13.27
C PRO A 33 11.42 -9.44 13.89
N TYR A 34 10.41 -9.12 13.08
CA TYR A 34 9.16 -8.52 13.54
C TYR A 34 8.04 -9.55 13.65
N GLU A 35 7.11 -9.35 14.56
CA GLU A 35 5.86 -10.12 14.59
C GLU A 35 4.91 -9.66 13.47
N LYS A 36 3.95 -10.53 13.12
CA LYS A 36 2.86 -10.18 12.20
C LYS A 36 1.92 -9.20 12.89
N ASP A 37 1.42 -8.19 12.16
CA ASP A 37 0.39 -7.31 12.70
C ASP A 37 -1.00 -7.83 12.34
N GLU A 38 -1.85 -8.01 13.33
CA GLU A 38 -3.25 -8.42 13.14
C GLU A 38 -4.01 -7.50 12.18
N TRP A 39 -3.83 -6.18 12.27
CA TRP A 39 -4.51 -5.23 11.37
C TRP A 39 -4.11 -5.41 9.90
N ILE A 40 -2.85 -5.81 9.63
CA ILE A 40 -2.39 -6.11 8.27
C ILE A 40 -3.01 -7.41 7.79
N GLU A 41 -3.07 -8.42 8.64
CA GLU A 41 -3.68 -9.70 8.27
C GLU A 41 -5.17 -9.52 7.96
N GLU A 42 -5.93 -8.82 8.83
CA GLU A 42 -7.32 -8.44 8.58
C GLU A 42 -7.50 -7.70 7.25
N LEU A 43 -6.60 -6.74 6.96
CA LEU A 43 -6.64 -5.98 5.71
C LEU A 43 -6.28 -6.83 4.48
N PHE A 44 -5.39 -7.81 4.65
CA PHE A 44 -4.96 -8.68 3.56
C PHE A 44 -6.01 -9.73 3.23
N GLU A 45 -6.78 -10.20 4.21
CA GLU A 45 -7.75 -11.29 4.11
C GLU A 45 -9.19 -10.82 3.81
N ASP A 46 -9.61 -9.61 4.19
CA ASP A 46 -11.00 -9.15 3.97
C ASP A 46 -11.24 -8.66 2.52
N SER A 47 -11.70 -9.57 1.67
CA SER A 47 -12.08 -9.29 0.26
C SER A 47 -13.23 -8.29 0.12
N ARG A 48 -14.03 -8.05 1.17
CA ARG A 48 -15.12 -7.05 1.17
C ARG A 48 -14.62 -5.63 1.38
N ILE A 49 -13.37 -5.49 1.82
CA ILE A 49 -12.74 -4.21 2.07
C ILE A 49 -12.11 -3.64 0.79
N VAL A 50 -11.62 -4.51 -0.11
CA VAL A 50 -10.68 -4.11 -1.18
C VAL A 50 -10.95 -4.77 -2.54
N PRO A 51 -11.41 -4.01 -3.55
CA PRO A 51 -11.41 -4.44 -4.95
C PRO A 51 -10.02 -4.31 -5.62
N ASN A 52 -9.81 -5.04 -6.72
CA ASN A 52 -8.66 -4.90 -7.64
C ASN A 52 -7.28 -4.88 -6.98
N PHE A 53 -6.99 -5.84 -6.09
CA PHE A 53 -5.71 -5.87 -5.40
C PHE A 53 -4.55 -6.20 -6.35
N LEU A 54 -3.51 -5.36 -6.29
CA LEU A 54 -2.20 -5.59 -6.88
C LEU A 54 -1.19 -5.84 -5.77
N GLN A 55 -0.33 -6.84 -5.96
CA GLN A 55 0.76 -7.13 -5.03
C GLN A 55 2.09 -6.94 -5.72
N THR A 56 3.06 -6.41 -4.99
CA THR A 56 4.44 -6.36 -5.46
C THR A 56 5.40 -6.70 -4.35
N LYS A 57 6.48 -7.37 -4.73
CA LYS A 57 7.55 -7.73 -3.82
C LYS A 57 8.63 -6.66 -3.88
N HIS A 58 9.06 -6.25 -2.71
CA HIS A 58 10.19 -5.36 -2.57
C HIS A 58 11.15 -5.94 -1.53
N SER A 59 12.43 -5.66 -1.68
CA SER A 59 13.43 -6.03 -0.67
C SER A 59 13.92 -4.75 -0.04
N ILE A 60 13.79 -4.62 1.28
CA ILE A 60 14.39 -3.53 2.05
C ILE A 60 15.50 -4.15 2.88
N THR A 61 16.74 -3.69 2.67
CA THR A 61 17.95 -4.34 3.17
C THR A 61 17.97 -5.83 2.77
N ASN A 62 17.85 -6.76 3.72
CA ASN A 62 17.84 -8.21 3.49
C ASN A 62 16.44 -8.85 3.63
N HIS A 63 15.40 -8.05 3.88
CA HIS A 63 14.05 -8.56 4.13
C HIS A 63 13.14 -8.34 2.93
N ARG A 64 12.41 -9.40 2.56
CA ARG A 64 11.37 -9.33 1.54
C ARG A 64 10.07 -8.85 2.18
N ILE A 65 9.47 -7.85 1.56
CA ILE A 65 8.16 -7.35 1.90
C ILE A 65 7.23 -7.50 0.71
N ARG A 66 5.98 -7.83 0.99
CA ARG A 66 4.89 -7.83 0.02
C ARG A 66 4.04 -6.59 0.26
N LEU A 67 4.17 -5.64 -0.65
CA LEU A 67 3.35 -4.44 -0.68
C LEU A 67 2.01 -4.80 -1.33
N LYS A 68 0.90 -4.32 -0.76
CA LYS A 68 -0.43 -4.44 -1.35
C LYS A 68 -0.94 -3.05 -1.73
N PHE A 69 -1.29 -2.90 -3.00
CA PHE A 69 -2.01 -1.76 -3.53
C PHE A 69 -3.42 -2.22 -3.89
N CYS A 70 -4.41 -1.48 -3.45
CA CYS A 70 -5.82 -1.81 -3.68
C CYS A 70 -6.64 -0.55 -3.51
N ASP A 71 -7.76 -0.50 -4.22
CA ASP A 71 -8.78 0.50 -3.99
C ASP A 71 -9.55 0.12 -2.72
N LEU A 72 -9.93 1.11 -1.93
CA LEU A 72 -10.73 0.95 -0.72
C LEU A 72 -12.11 1.55 -1.00
N TYR A 73 -13.18 0.82 -0.73
CA TYR A 73 -14.51 1.42 -0.75
C TYR A 73 -14.63 2.47 0.36
N GLU A 74 -15.19 3.64 0.07
CA GLU A 74 -15.35 4.74 1.03
C GLU A 74 -15.96 4.31 2.36
N LYS A 75 -17.01 3.49 2.32
CA LYS A 75 -17.69 2.94 3.50
C LYS A 75 -16.76 2.19 4.47
N ASN A 76 -15.59 1.76 3.99
CA ASN A 76 -14.61 1.00 4.76
C ASN A 76 -13.45 1.88 5.29
N ILE A 77 -13.31 3.15 4.88
CA ILE A 77 -12.26 4.06 5.38
C ILE A 77 -12.32 4.14 6.91
N SER A 78 -13.49 4.47 7.46
CA SER A 78 -13.64 4.63 8.91
C SER A 78 -13.35 3.35 9.68
N LYS A 79 -13.59 2.17 9.10
CA LYS A 79 -13.25 0.88 9.71
C LYS A 79 -11.73 0.70 9.78
N VAL A 80 -11.03 0.98 8.67
CA VAL A 80 -9.56 0.89 8.59
C VAL A 80 -8.90 1.87 9.55
N GLU A 81 -9.38 3.13 9.60
CA GLU A 81 -8.84 4.12 10.53
C GLU A 81 -9.08 3.76 11.99
N LYS A 82 -10.26 3.23 12.33
CA LYS A 82 -10.54 2.73 13.69
C LYS A 82 -9.57 1.62 14.09
N ASN A 83 -9.27 0.70 13.18
CA ASN A 83 -8.29 -0.36 13.43
C ASN A 83 -6.87 0.20 13.59
N LEU A 84 -6.45 1.14 12.74
CA LEU A 84 -5.14 1.78 12.85
C LEU A 84 -5.00 2.57 14.17
N LYS A 85 -6.02 3.30 14.58
CA LYS A 85 -6.02 4.08 15.85
C LYS A 85 -5.88 3.20 17.10
N LYS A 86 -6.25 1.92 17.06
CA LYS A 86 -6.00 0.97 18.15
C LYS A 86 -4.52 0.61 18.31
N ASN A 87 -3.73 0.76 17.24
CA ASN A 87 -2.33 0.36 17.19
C ASN A 87 -1.41 1.58 17.46
N LYS A 88 -1.02 1.78 18.72
CA LYS A 88 -0.21 2.94 19.15
C LYS A 88 1.18 3.01 18.50
N HIS A 89 1.69 1.90 17.98
CA HIS A 89 2.97 1.81 17.29
C HIS A 89 2.90 2.18 15.79
N ILE A 90 1.74 2.64 15.32
CA ILE A 90 1.50 2.93 13.92
C ILE A 90 0.99 4.36 13.76
N GLU A 91 1.75 5.15 13.03
CA GLU A 91 1.32 6.44 12.51
C GLU A 91 0.72 6.23 11.11
N PHE A 92 -0.33 6.95 10.77
CA PHE A 92 -0.92 6.88 9.43
C PHE A 92 -1.38 8.24 8.92
N LYS A 93 -1.36 8.40 7.60
CA LYS A 93 -1.91 9.59 6.92
C LYS A 93 -2.44 9.21 5.55
N TRP A 94 -3.41 10.01 5.08
CA TRP A 94 -3.89 9.97 3.71
C TRP A 94 -3.24 11.10 2.94
N VAL A 95 -2.50 10.78 1.88
CA VAL A 95 -1.86 11.80 1.02
C VAL A 95 -2.43 11.75 -0.38
N PRO A 96 -2.52 12.88 -1.10
CA PRO A 96 -2.80 12.89 -2.52
C PRO A 96 -1.83 11.98 -3.28
N GLU A 97 -2.33 11.26 -4.27
CA GLU A 97 -1.50 10.33 -5.06
C GLU A 97 -0.33 11.03 -5.78
N SER A 98 -0.48 12.32 -6.10
CA SER A 98 0.58 13.17 -6.68
C SER A 98 1.79 13.34 -5.76
N GLU A 99 1.60 13.29 -4.45
CA GLU A 99 2.63 13.59 -3.43
C GLU A 99 3.41 12.33 -3.00
N LEU A 100 3.04 11.15 -3.52
CA LEU A 100 3.70 9.87 -3.21
C LEU A 100 5.21 9.84 -3.49
N LYS A 101 5.73 10.71 -4.35
CA LYS A 101 7.17 10.76 -4.65
C LYS A 101 7.96 11.56 -3.60
N GLU A 102 7.32 12.47 -2.88
CA GLU A 102 7.96 13.35 -1.90
C GLU A 102 8.01 12.67 -0.52
N GLU A 103 7.03 11.82 -0.24
CA GLU A 103 6.83 11.17 1.07
C GLU A 103 7.40 9.75 1.15
N PHE A 104 8.02 9.25 0.07
CA PHE A 104 8.33 7.82 -0.10
C PHE A 104 9.67 7.60 -0.80
N PRO A 105 10.48 6.60 -0.39
CA PRO A 105 11.66 6.20 -1.14
C PRO A 105 11.32 5.89 -2.62
N SER A 106 12.01 6.59 -3.53
CA SER A 106 11.77 6.57 -4.99
C SER A 106 11.74 5.16 -5.60
N SER A 107 12.48 4.21 -5.00
CA SER A 107 12.60 2.82 -5.44
C SER A 107 11.30 2.00 -5.31
N ILE A 108 10.37 2.44 -4.44
CA ILE A 108 9.09 1.76 -4.21
C ILE A 108 7.94 2.54 -4.86
N SER A 109 7.91 3.87 -4.75
CA SER A 109 6.89 4.71 -5.39
C SER A 109 6.89 4.54 -6.92
N GLY A 110 8.07 4.45 -7.54
CA GLY A 110 8.20 4.16 -8.97
C GLY A 110 7.66 2.78 -9.38
N LYS A 111 7.78 1.75 -8.53
CA LYS A 111 7.21 0.41 -8.81
C LYS A 111 5.68 0.43 -8.75
N LEU A 112 5.12 1.18 -7.80
CA LEU A 112 3.67 1.31 -7.63
C LEU A 112 3.01 2.03 -8.80
N ILE A 113 3.59 3.15 -9.26
CA ILE A 113 3.11 3.87 -10.44
C ILE A 113 3.13 2.96 -11.68
N LYS A 114 4.18 2.16 -11.85
CA LYS A 114 4.30 1.19 -12.96
C LYS A 114 3.25 0.08 -12.89
N LEU A 115 2.99 -0.49 -11.72
CA LEU A 115 1.95 -1.50 -11.52
C LEU A 115 0.55 -0.97 -11.82
N ARG A 116 0.27 0.26 -11.41
CA ARG A 116 -1.00 0.94 -11.67
C ARG A 116 -1.19 1.24 -13.17
N ASN A 117 -0.15 1.73 -13.85
CA ASN A 117 -0.22 2.04 -15.28
C ASN A 117 -0.42 0.78 -16.15
N LYS A 118 -0.05 -0.42 -15.66
CA LYS A 118 -0.39 -1.68 -16.34
C LYS A 118 -1.88 -2.05 -16.24
N ASN A 119 -2.61 -1.55 -15.23
CA ASN A 119 -4.03 -1.85 -15.02
C ASN A 119 -4.98 -0.78 -15.58
N LYS A 120 -4.51 0.45 -15.80
CA LYS A 120 -5.18 1.37 -16.73
C LYS A 120 -4.96 0.80 -18.13
N LYS A 121 -5.90 0.01 -18.64
CA LYS A 121 -5.91 -0.44 -20.04
C LYS A 121 -5.44 0.73 -20.91
N GLN A 122 -4.38 0.52 -21.69
CA GLN A 122 -4.14 1.38 -22.84
C GLN A 122 -5.48 1.42 -23.61
N PRO A 123 -6.04 2.60 -23.92
CA PRO A 123 -7.13 2.64 -24.87
C PRO A 123 -6.63 1.92 -26.13
N GLU A 124 -7.35 0.90 -26.57
CA GLU A 124 -7.03 0.22 -27.82
C GLU A 124 -7.04 1.30 -28.90
N LEU A 125 -5.87 1.54 -29.50
CA LEU A 125 -5.78 2.41 -30.66
C LEU A 125 -6.72 1.82 -31.71
N PRO A 126 -7.63 2.61 -32.33
CA PRO A 126 -8.49 2.08 -33.37
C PRO A 126 -7.58 1.52 -34.46
N VAL A 127 -7.70 0.21 -34.70
CA VAL A 127 -7.02 -0.44 -35.83
C VAL A 127 -7.58 0.24 -37.08
N GLY A 128 -6.76 1.06 -37.73
CA GLY A 128 -7.11 1.73 -38.97
C GLY A 128 -7.57 0.69 -39.98
N LYS A 129 -8.81 0.82 -40.45
CA LYS A 129 -9.27 0.12 -41.66
C LYS A 129 -8.52 0.76 -42.83
N LEU A 130 -7.59 0.01 -43.41
CA LEU A 130 -7.10 0.21 -44.78
C LEU A 130 -7.89 -0.71 -45.70
#